data_AF-A0A962YAS9-F1
#
_entry.id   AF-A0A962YAS9-F1
#
_cell.length_a   1.000
_cell.length_b   1.000
_cell.length_c   1.000
_cell.angle_alpha   90.00
_cell.angle_beta   90.00
_cell.angle_gamma   90.00
#
_symmetry.space_group_name_H-M   'P 1'
#
loop_
_entity.id
_entity.type
_entity.pdbx_description
1 polymer ?
#
loop_
_entity_poly.entity_id
_entity_poly.type
_entity_poly.pdbx_seq_one_letter_code
_entity_poly.pdbx_strand_id
1 'polypeptide(L)'
;YGDWSDRIVLEPVDAEHYLTSQGAQAYQHIRETIAVKDAEPVTLDILETRWGPVLPLEYAGQDRRYALSWVAHFPAAVDLGLMQLEHAANVAQALEIANQTGTPAQNIVVADKQGHIGWTIAGPMPRRVGFTGRLPVSWAGAAHWDGWLQP
;
A
#
# COMPACT_ATOMS: atom_id res chain seq x y z
N TYR A 1 -1.89 -15.05 -5.13
CA TYR A 1 -1.75 -13.60 -5.35
C TYR A 1 -1.08 -12.99 -4.14
N GLY A 2 -0.27 -11.95 -4.35
CA GLY A 2 0.42 -11.26 -3.26
C GLY A 2 -0.54 -10.41 -2.42
N ASP A 3 -0.01 -9.89 -1.33
CA ASP A 3 -0.72 -9.07 -0.35
C ASP A 3 0.06 -7.77 -0.12
N TRP A 4 -0.47 -6.69 -0.70
CA TRP A 4 0.18 -5.37 -0.81
C TRP A 4 -0.57 -4.28 -0.03
N SER A 5 -1.61 -4.64 0.72
CA SER A 5 -2.44 -3.67 1.43
C SER A 5 -2.92 -4.25 2.75
N ASP A 6 -2.93 -3.43 3.79
CA ASP A 6 -3.52 -3.79 5.08
C ASP A 6 -4.62 -2.81 5.46
N ARG A 7 -5.70 -3.36 5.99
CA ARG A 7 -6.73 -2.61 6.69
C ARG A 7 -6.34 -2.50 8.16
N ILE A 8 -6.22 -1.28 8.67
CA ILE A 8 -5.73 -0.99 10.01
C ILE A 8 -6.90 -0.61 10.89
N VAL A 9 -7.08 -1.26 12.04
CA VAL A 9 -8.09 -0.85 13.02
C VAL A 9 -7.65 0.49 13.62
N LEU A 10 -8.49 1.51 13.52
CA LEU A 10 -8.27 2.78 14.20
C LEU A 10 -8.91 2.73 15.57
N GLU A 11 -8.22 3.27 16.57
CA GLU A 11 -8.74 3.49 17.93
C GLU A 11 -9.04 4.99 18.08
N PRO A 12 -10.30 5.43 17.89
CA PRO A 12 -10.66 6.84 18.02
C PRO A 12 -10.53 7.27 19.47
N VAL A 13 -9.92 8.43 19.69
CA VAL A 13 -9.88 9.09 21.00
C VAL A 13 -11.10 10.01 21.14
N ASP A 14 -11.43 10.73 20.07
CA ASP A 14 -12.63 11.53 19.91
C ASP A 14 -13.02 11.59 18.41
N ALA A 15 -13.84 12.56 18.00
CA ALA A 15 -14.26 12.72 16.61
C ALA A 15 -13.11 13.11 15.66
N GLU A 16 -12.09 13.79 16.17
CA GLU A 16 -11.02 14.42 15.40
C GLU A 16 -9.66 13.74 15.60
N HIS A 17 -9.53 12.83 16.57
CA HIS A 17 -8.25 12.19 16.91
C HIS A 17 -8.34 10.66 16.95
N TYR A 18 -7.22 10.02 16.62
CA TYR A 18 -7.00 8.59 16.73
C TYR A 18 -5.69 8.28 17.48
N LEU A 19 -5.59 7.10 18.08
CA LEU A 19 -4.41 6.69 18.82
C LEU A 19 -3.30 6.17 17.89
N THR A 20 -2.06 6.55 18.21
CA THR A 20 -0.83 6.03 17.62
C THR A 20 0.11 5.54 18.72
N SER A 21 1.21 4.88 18.35
CA SER A 21 2.27 4.50 19.30
C SER A 21 2.96 5.69 19.99
N GLN A 22 2.75 6.91 19.48
CA GLN A 22 3.27 8.16 20.05
C GLN A 22 2.20 8.97 20.80
N GLY A 23 0.98 8.44 20.94
CA GLY A 23 -0.16 9.13 21.54
C GLY A 23 -1.22 9.51 20.51
N ALA A 24 -2.18 10.35 20.94
CA ALA A 24 -3.28 10.81 20.10
C ALA A 24 -2.77 11.71 18.96
N GLN A 25 -3.27 11.50 17.75
CA GLN A 25 -2.97 12.30 16.57
C GLN A 25 -4.28 12.69 15.86
N ALA A 26 -4.33 13.91 15.32
CA ALA A 26 -5.50 14.40 14.59
C ALA A 26 -5.62 13.72 13.20
N TYR A 27 -6.85 13.51 12.74
CA TYR A 27 -7.13 13.22 11.34
C TYR A 27 -6.79 14.45 10.48
N GLN A 28 -6.26 14.23 9.29
CA GLN A 28 -6.21 15.25 8.26
C GLN A 28 -7.52 15.23 7.48
N HIS A 29 -8.14 16.40 7.30
CA HIS A 29 -9.35 16.56 6.49
C HIS A 29 -8.97 17.09 5.12
N ILE A 30 -9.39 16.38 4.07
CA ILE A 30 -9.16 16.75 2.68
C ILE A 30 -10.53 16.89 2.01
N ARG A 31 -10.84 18.11 1.56
CA ARG A 31 -12.07 18.39 0.84
C ARG A 31 -11.82 18.38 -0.66
N GLU A 32 -12.35 17.37 -1.33
CA GLU A 32 -12.21 17.20 -2.78
C GLU A 32 -13.54 17.43 -3.48
N THR A 33 -13.54 18.13 -4.62
CA THR A 33 -14.76 18.35 -5.42
C THR A 33 -14.62 17.71 -6.78
N ILE A 34 -15.47 16.72 -7.05
CA ILE A 34 -15.53 16.01 -8.32
C ILE A 34 -16.55 16.71 -9.22
N ALA A 35 -16.08 17.26 -10.34
CA ALA A 35 -16.97 17.77 -11.38
C ALA A 35 -17.67 16.59 -12.07
N VAL A 36 -18.99 16.64 -12.15
CA VAL A 36 -19.80 15.59 -12.78
C VAL A 36 -20.36 16.13 -14.09
N LYS A 37 -20.16 15.39 -15.18
CA LYS A 37 -20.69 15.79 -16.49
C LYS A 37 -22.22 15.82 -16.43
N ASP A 38 -22.80 16.93 -16.88
CA ASP A 38 -24.25 17.16 -16.95
C ASP A 38 -24.98 17.06 -15.59
N ALA A 39 -24.27 17.23 -14.47
CA ALA A 39 -24.85 17.25 -13.12
C ALA A 39 -24.08 18.19 -12.17
N GLU A 40 -24.62 18.39 -10.97
CA GLU A 40 -23.95 19.18 -9.94
C GLU A 40 -22.66 18.49 -9.44
N PRO A 41 -21.59 19.26 -9.13
CA PRO A 41 -20.38 18.71 -8.54
C PRO A 41 -20.65 18.03 -7.19
N VAL A 42 -19.88 16.97 -6.91
CA VAL A 42 -19.95 16.25 -5.64
C VAL A 42 -18.72 16.59 -4.82
N THR A 43 -18.92 17.14 -3.63
CA THR A 43 -17.85 17.37 -2.66
C THR A 43 -17.73 16.18 -1.71
N LEU A 44 -16.52 15.63 -1.61
CA LEU A 44 -16.14 14.58 -0.67
C LEU A 44 -15.33 15.18 0.48
N ASP A 45 -15.60 14.71 1.69
CA ASP A 45 -14.78 14.97 2.86
C ASP A 45 -14.00 13.70 3.19
N ILE A 46 -12.69 13.74 2.98
CA ILE A 46 -11.79 12.58 3.11
C ILE A 46 -11.00 12.77 4.39
N LEU A 47 -11.11 11.80 5.29
CA LEU A 47 -10.24 11.72 6.46
C LEU A 47 -9.00 10.91 6.10
N GLU A 48 -7.83 11.43 6.44
CA GLU A 48 -6.54 10.78 6.26
C GLU A 48 -5.83 10.62 7.61
N THR A 49 -5.20 9.48 7.79
CA THR A 49 -4.27 9.20 8.89
C THR A 49 -2.86 9.13 8.35
N ARG A 50 -1.86 9.10 9.24
CA ARG A 50 -0.46 8.81 8.85
C ARG A 50 -0.25 7.47 8.12
N TRP A 51 -1.23 6.56 8.16
CA TRP A 51 -1.16 5.25 7.51
C TRP A 51 -1.94 5.19 6.20
N GLY A 52 -2.69 6.25 5.87
CA GLY A 52 -3.53 6.34 4.68
C GLY A 52 -4.98 6.75 4.99
N PRO A 53 -5.85 6.75 3.96
CA PRO A 53 -7.21 7.24 4.05
C PRO A 53 -8.06 6.35 4.95
N VAL A 54 -8.99 6.99 5.68
CA VAL A 54 -10.00 6.32 6.48
C VAL A 54 -11.09 5.78 5.57
N LEU A 55 -11.41 4.49 5.69
CA LEU A 55 -12.50 3.87 4.96
C LEU A 55 -13.86 4.39 5.46
N PRO A 56 -14.80 4.69 4.55
CA PRO A 56 -16.16 5.08 4.95
C PRO A 56 -16.83 4.00 5.82
N LEU A 57 -17.63 4.44 6.81
CA LEU A 57 -18.25 3.55 7.81
C LEU A 57 -19.12 2.45 7.19
N GLU A 58 -19.77 2.74 6.07
CA GLU A 58 -20.57 1.78 5.30
C GLU A 58 -19.77 0.56 4.81
N TYR A 59 -18.46 0.71 4.61
CA TYR A 59 -17.55 -0.37 4.22
C TYR A 59 -16.80 -0.99 5.41
N ALA A 60 -16.93 -0.41 6.60
CA ALA A 60 -16.20 -0.82 7.79
C ALA A 60 -16.97 -1.80 8.68
N GLY A 61 -18.31 -1.87 8.56
CA GLY A 61 -19.15 -2.51 9.57
C GLY A 61 -19.30 -1.57 10.76
N GLN A 62 -20.54 -1.39 11.21
CA GLN A 62 -21.03 -0.16 11.87
C GLN A 62 -20.32 0.29 13.17
N ASP A 63 -19.39 -0.51 13.72
CA ASP A 63 -18.77 -0.26 15.03
C ASP A 63 -17.26 0.01 15.00
N ARG A 64 -16.59 0.00 13.83
CA ARG A 64 -15.13 0.22 13.74
C ARG A 64 -14.76 1.18 12.63
N ARG A 65 -13.70 1.97 12.86
CA ARG A 65 -13.03 2.76 11.82
C ARG A 65 -11.77 2.05 11.36
N TYR A 66 -11.49 2.15 10.06
CA TYR A 66 -10.28 1.58 9.49
C TYR A 66 -9.54 2.59 8.64
N ALA A 67 -8.22 2.53 8.63
CA ALA A 67 -7.40 3.13 7.58
C ALA A 67 -6.94 2.06 6.58
N LEU A 68 -6.67 2.46 5.34
CA LEU A 68 -6.06 1.62 4.33
C LEU A 68 -4.59 2.02 4.13
N SER A 69 -3.67 1.13 4.48
CA SER A 69 -2.28 1.22 4.05
C SER A 69 -2.10 0.36 2.80
N TRP A 70 -1.68 0.98 1.70
CA TRP A 70 -1.45 0.29 0.42
C TRP A 70 -0.10 0.73 -0.14
N VAL A 71 0.67 -0.22 -0.71
CA VAL A 71 1.94 0.11 -1.37
C VAL A 71 1.81 1.26 -2.38
N ALA A 72 0.65 1.41 -3.04
CA ALA A 72 0.38 2.48 -4.01
C ALA A 72 0.47 3.90 -3.41
N HIS A 73 0.36 4.06 -2.09
CA HIS A 73 0.47 5.36 -1.42
C HIS A 73 1.91 5.82 -1.24
N PHE A 74 2.91 4.97 -1.49
CA PHE A 74 4.31 5.31 -1.30
C PHE A 74 4.92 5.89 -2.58
N PRO A 75 5.81 6.90 -2.51
CA PRO A 75 6.36 7.55 -3.71
C PRO A 75 7.04 6.59 -4.70
N ALA A 76 7.67 5.53 -4.21
CA ALA A 76 8.32 4.51 -5.04
C ALA A 76 7.33 3.55 -5.74
N ALA A 77 6.03 3.68 -5.50
CA ALA A 77 5.04 2.80 -6.09
C ALA A 77 4.85 3.03 -7.59
N VAL A 78 4.99 4.26 -8.08
CA VAL A 78 4.90 4.55 -9.51
C VAL A 78 6.29 4.96 -9.97
N ASP A 79 7.00 4.00 -10.55
CA ASP A 79 8.27 4.23 -11.21
C ASP A 79 8.24 3.72 -12.66
N LEU A 80 9.29 4.04 -13.41
CA LEU A 80 9.53 3.48 -14.73
C LEU A 80 10.58 2.35 -14.67
N GLY A 81 10.78 1.73 -13.50
CA GLY A 81 11.80 0.72 -13.26
C GLY A 81 11.65 -0.50 -14.16
N LEU A 82 10.40 -0.88 -14.47
CA LEU A 82 10.08 -2.00 -15.35
C LEU A 82 10.66 -1.83 -16.76
N MET A 83 10.80 -0.58 -17.25
CA MET A 83 11.39 -0.32 -18.58
C MET A 83 12.85 -0.76 -18.65
N GLN A 84 13.56 -0.85 -17.52
CA GLN A 84 14.94 -1.32 -17.50
C GLN A 84 15.09 -2.80 -17.91
N LEU A 85 14.00 -3.57 -17.90
CA LEU A 85 14.01 -4.94 -18.42
C LEU A 85 14.40 -5.00 -19.90
N GLU A 86 14.14 -3.95 -20.69
CA GLU A 86 14.56 -3.85 -22.10
C GLU A 86 16.09 -3.86 -22.27
N HIS A 87 16.82 -3.55 -21.19
CA HIS A 87 18.27 -3.50 -21.16
C HIS A 87 18.92 -4.67 -20.40
N ALA A 88 18.14 -5.63 -19.90
CA ALA A 88 18.66 -6.78 -19.17
C ALA A 88 19.43 -7.74 -20.08
N ALA A 89 20.67 -8.07 -19.72
CA ALA A 89 21.56 -8.92 -20.53
C ALA A 89 21.41 -10.42 -20.26
N ASN A 90 20.83 -10.79 -19.11
CA ASN A 90 20.66 -12.16 -18.66
C ASN A 90 19.54 -12.28 -17.61
N VAL A 91 19.15 -13.52 -17.28
CA VAL A 91 18.08 -13.79 -16.30
C VAL A 91 18.37 -13.13 -14.95
N ALA A 92 19.59 -13.22 -14.43
CA ALA A 92 19.92 -12.69 -13.10
C ALA A 92 19.68 -11.17 -13.01
N GLN A 93 20.12 -10.41 -14.01
CA GLN A 93 19.87 -8.97 -14.08
C GLN A 93 18.38 -8.65 -14.22
N ALA A 94 17.63 -9.43 -14.99
CA ALA A 94 16.19 -9.23 -15.14
C ALA A 94 15.43 -9.46 -13.81
N LEU A 95 15.82 -10.46 -13.03
CA LEU A 95 15.23 -10.71 -11.71
C LEU A 95 15.56 -9.58 -10.72
N GLU A 96 16.79 -9.07 -10.74
CA GLU A 96 17.18 -7.94 -9.89
C GLU A 96 16.35 -6.67 -10.20
N ILE A 97 16.19 -6.33 -11.49
CA ILE A 97 15.36 -5.22 -11.94
C ILE A 97 13.91 -5.39 -11.49
N ALA A 98 13.34 -6.59 -11.70
CA ALA A 98 11.97 -6.89 -11.32
C ALA A 98 11.72 -6.67 -9.82
N ASN A 99 12.63 -7.15 -8.96
CA ASN A 99 12.53 -7.03 -7.51
C ASN A 99 12.63 -5.59 -6.98
N GLN A 100 13.23 -4.68 -7.77
CA GLN A 100 13.43 -3.29 -7.39
C GLN A 100 12.40 -2.34 -8.00
N THR A 101 11.58 -2.81 -8.92
CA THR A 101 10.51 -1.99 -9.51
C THR A 101 9.39 -1.78 -8.49
N GLY A 102 8.78 -0.60 -8.49
CA GLY A 102 7.47 -0.32 -7.93
C GLY A 102 6.32 -1.16 -8.54
N THR A 103 5.14 -0.57 -8.62
CA THR A 103 3.91 -1.20 -9.13
C THR A 103 3.85 -1.16 -10.67
N PRO A 104 3.13 -2.09 -11.32
CA PRO A 104 2.30 -3.15 -10.76
C PRO A 104 3.10 -4.34 -10.23
N ALA A 105 2.60 -4.95 -9.15
CA ALA A 105 3.16 -6.20 -8.69
C ALA A 105 2.76 -7.36 -9.62
N GLN A 106 3.74 -8.13 -10.10
CA GLN A 106 3.55 -9.15 -11.13
C GLN A 106 4.39 -10.39 -10.87
N ASN A 107 3.96 -11.54 -11.40
CA ASN A 107 4.84 -12.69 -11.55
C ASN A 107 5.69 -12.46 -12.81
N ILE A 108 7.01 -12.36 -12.65
CA ILE A 108 7.94 -12.23 -13.76
C ILE A 108 8.62 -13.57 -13.98
N VAL A 109 8.42 -14.14 -15.16
CA VAL A 109 9.14 -15.34 -15.65
C VAL A 109 10.01 -14.91 -16.81
N VAL A 110 11.31 -15.19 -16.73
CA VAL A 110 12.30 -14.78 -17.74
C VAL A 110 13.16 -15.97 -18.12
N ALA A 111 13.53 -16.05 -19.40
CA ALA A 111 14.48 -17.01 -19.92
C ALA A 111 15.53 -16.30 -20.79
N ASP A 112 16.74 -16.85 -20.87
CA ASP A 112 17.79 -16.32 -21.74
C ASP A 112 18.33 -17.37 -22.75
N LYS A 113 19.13 -16.89 -23.70
CA LYS A 113 19.73 -17.72 -24.77
C LYS A 113 20.73 -18.78 -24.28
N GLN A 114 21.17 -18.71 -23.02
CA GLN A 114 22.05 -19.71 -22.41
C GLN A 114 21.24 -20.85 -21.77
N GLY A 115 19.91 -20.76 -21.81
CA GLY A 115 19.01 -21.77 -21.27
C GLY A 115 18.67 -21.56 -19.79
N HIS A 116 19.08 -20.44 -19.19
CA HIS A 116 18.63 -20.12 -17.83
C HIS A 116 17.17 -19.70 -17.85
N ILE A 117 16.45 -20.07 -16.80
CA ILE A 117 15.06 -19.67 -16.56
C ILE A 117 14.96 -19.23 -15.10
N GLY A 118 14.30 -18.11 -14.86
CA GLY A 118 14.09 -17.55 -13.54
C GLY A 118 12.66 -17.08 -13.35
N TRP A 119 12.24 -17.05 -12.08
CA TRP A 119 10.96 -16.47 -11.68
C TRP A 119 11.14 -15.62 -10.43
N THR A 120 10.46 -14.48 -10.39
CA THR A 120 10.33 -13.66 -9.17
C THR A 120 9.00 -12.90 -9.15
N ILE A 121 8.73 -12.24 -8.02
CA ILE A 121 7.66 -11.27 -7.88
C ILE A 121 8.25 -9.87 -8.09
N ALA A 122 7.72 -9.12 -9.04
CA ALA A 122 8.01 -7.69 -9.16
C ALA A 122 7.17 -6.90 -8.16
N GLY A 123 7.72 -5.78 -7.67
CA GLY A 123 7.01 -4.89 -6.76
C GLY A 123 7.39 -5.08 -5.28
N PRO A 124 7.28 -4.02 -4.45
CA PRO A 124 7.58 -4.11 -3.03
C PRO A 124 6.51 -4.92 -2.28
N MET A 125 6.97 -5.77 -1.36
CA MET A 125 6.09 -6.48 -0.41
C MET A 125 6.33 -5.95 1.02
N PRO A 126 5.29 -5.53 1.76
CA PRO A 126 5.47 -4.93 3.08
C PRO A 126 6.02 -5.95 4.09
N ARG A 127 7.05 -5.54 4.83
CA ARG A 127 7.56 -6.32 5.97
C ARG A 127 6.73 -5.99 7.20
N ARG A 128 5.82 -6.90 7.55
CA ARG A 128 4.89 -6.74 8.68
C ARG A 128 5.56 -7.13 10.00
N VAL A 129 5.35 -6.31 11.04
CA VAL A 129 5.82 -6.57 12.40
C VAL A 129 4.61 -6.66 13.33
N GLY A 130 4.51 -7.72 14.13
CA GLY A 130 3.45 -7.89 15.14
C GLY A 130 2.11 -8.43 14.61
N PHE A 131 2.00 -8.73 13.30
CA PHE A 131 0.79 -9.31 12.69
C PHE A 131 1.11 -9.98 11.34
N THR A 132 0.14 -10.72 10.79
CA THR A 132 0.33 -11.55 9.58
C THR A 132 -0.36 -11.02 8.32
N GLY A 133 -1.11 -9.90 8.40
CA GLY A 133 -1.93 -9.35 7.31
C GLY A 133 -3.30 -10.03 7.13
N ARG A 134 -3.52 -11.23 7.72
CA ARG A 134 -4.77 -11.99 7.55
C ARG A 134 -6.01 -11.31 8.12
N LEU A 135 -5.85 -10.57 9.21
CA LEU A 135 -6.93 -9.84 9.88
C LEU A 135 -6.45 -8.42 10.18
N PRO A 136 -7.36 -7.43 10.12
CA PRO A 136 -7.06 -6.09 10.59
C PRO A 136 -6.64 -6.08 12.06
N VAL A 137 -5.59 -5.34 12.36
CA VAL A 137 -5.11 -5.09 13.73
C VAL A 137 -4.94 -3.60 13.95
N SER A 138 -4.94 -3.18 15.23
CA SER A 138 -4.58 -1.81 15.59
C SER A 138 -3.08 -1.59 15.46
N TRP A 139 -2.70 -0.46 14.87
CA TRP A 139 -1.31 -0.01 14.77
C TRP A 139 -0.97 1.06 15.83
N ALA A 140 -1.88 1.30 16.78
CA ALA A 140 -1.59 2.14 17.94
C ALA A 140 -0.54 1.52 18.87
N GLY A 141 -0.37 0.19 18.83
CA GLY A 141 0.66 -0.54 19.58
C GLY A 141 1.93 -0.81 18.77
N ALA A 142 2.41 -2.05 18.82
CA ALA A 142 3.66 -2.45 18.16
C ALA A 142 3.48 -2.87 16.68
N ALA A 143 2.24 -3.02 16.20
CA ALA A 143 2.00 -3.46 14.82
C ALA A 143 2.30 -2.33 13.82
N HIS A 144 3.12 -2.63 12.82
CA HIS A 144 3.47 -1.67 11.76
C HIS A 144 4.10 -2.38 10.56
N TRP A 145 4.25 -1.62 9.46
CA TRP A 145 5.17 -1.96 8.39
C TRP A 145 6.56 -1.42 8.71
N ASP A 146 7.57 -2.28 8.59
CA ASP A 146 8.98 -1.94 8.79
C ASP A 146 9.73 -2.04 7.46
N GLY A 147 9.38 -1.14 6.53
CA GLY A 147 9.87 -1.17 5.16
C GLY A 147 9.36 -2.37 4.37
N TRP A 148 10.22 -2.87 3.47
CA TRP A 148 9.90 -3.90 2.49
C TRP A 148 10.70 -5.18 2.76
N LEU A 149 10.16 -6.32 2.35
CA LEU A 149 10.92 -7.57 2.28
C LEU A 149 12.09 -7.41 1.30
N GLN A 150 13.25 -7.97 1.67
CA GLN A 150 14.41 -8.00 0.79
C GLN A 150 14.30 -9.17 -0.19
N PRO A 151 14.82 -9.04 -1.43
CA PRO A 151 14.83 -10.11 -2.42
C PRO A 151 15.66 -11.33 -2.02
#